data_AF-A0A953ASN6-F1
#
_entry.id   AF-A0A953ASN6-F1
#
_cell.length_a   1.000
_cell.length_b   1.000
_cell.length_c   1.000
_cell.angle_alpha   90.00
_cell.angle_beta   90.00
_cell.angle_gamma   90.00
#
_symmetry.space_group_name_H-M   'P 1'
#
loop_
_entity.id
_entity.type
_entity.pdbx_description
1 polymer ?
#
loop_
_entity_poly.entity_id
_entity_poly.type
_entity_poly.pdbx_seq_one_letter_code
_entity_poly.pdbx_strand_id
1 'polypeptide(L)'
;MAAPTSPTSAPAVLPGLLAEVRPVAAHRPWPRVEVEAELWAALAQRLAEGALSLLGLWGDGDRVHMALIDAAGSIGVATIRCRDGRFPSVGR
;
A
#
# COMPACT_ATOMS: atom_id res chain seq x y z
N MET A 1 37.97 0.43 -16.02
CA MET A 1 36.97 -0.51 -15.49
C MET A 1 36.14 0.25 -14.46
N ALA A 2 35.04 0.87 -14.89
CA ALA A 2 34.18 1.65 -13.98
C ALA A 2 33.30 0.67 -13.19
N ALA A 3 33.31 0.78 -11.87
CA ALA A 3 32.42 0.02 -11.00
C ALA A 3 30.95 0.35 -11.36
N PRO A 4 30.02 -0.62 -11.31
CA PRO A 4 28.61 -0.28 -11.42
C PRO A 4 28.26 0.62 -10.24
N THR A 5 27.85 1.85 -10.55
CA THR A 5 27.25 2.75 -9.56
C THR A 5 26.06 2.00 -8.97
N SER A 6 26.15 1.64 -7.69
CA SER A 6 25.01 1.08 -6.94
C SER A 6 23.80 1.96 -7.21
N PRO A 7 22.62 1.39 -7.53
CA PRO A 7 21.43 2.22 -7.63
C PRO A 7 21.28 2.95 -6.29
N THR A 8 21.24 4.28 -6.32
CA THR A 8 20.84 5.08 -5.18
C THR A 8 19.54 4.48 -4.64
N SER A 9 19.58 3.91 -3.44
CA SER A 9 18.41 3.33 -2.81
C SER A 9 17.34 4.40 -2.74
N ALA A 10 16.21 4.18 -3.44
CA ALA A 10 15.05 5.02 -3.28
C ALA A 10 14.56 4.93 -1.82
N PRO A 11 14.03 6.02 -1.24
CA PRO A 11 13.54 5.99 0.13
C PRO A 11 12.32 5.04 0.24
N ALA A 12 12.27 4.25 1.31
CA ALA A 12 11.10 3.46 1.65
C ALA A 12 10.00 4.39 2.18
N VAL A 13 8.85 4.43 1.50
CA VAL A 13 7.74 5.35 1.82
C VAL A 13 6.57 4.56 2.41
N LEU A 14 6.37 3.32 1.98
CA LEU A 14 5.21 2.53 2.38
C LEU A 14 5.24 2.15 3.88
N PRO A 15 6.37 1.71 4.47
CA PRO A 15 6.41 1.40 5.90
C PRO A 15 6.05 2.60 6.78
N GLY A 16 6.48 3.82 6.39
CA GLY A 16 6.15 5.05 7.10
C GLY A 16 4.66 5.39 7.05
N LEU A 17 4.02 5.24 5.87
CA LEU A 17 2.58 5.47 5.72
C LEU A 17 1.71 4.48 6.52
N LEU A 18 2.23 3.27 6.76
CA LEU A 18 1.49 2.22 7.48
C LEU A 18 1.89 2.12 8.96
N ALA A 19 2.90 2.88 9.41
CA ALA A 19 3.50 2.73 10.75
C ALA A 19 2.51 3.01 11.90
N GLU A 20 1.56 3.91 11.69
CA GLU A 20 0.58 4.31 12.70
C GLU A 20 -0.62 3.34 12.79
N VAL A 21 -0.74 2.41 11.83
CA VAL A 21 -1.88 1.51 11.74
C VAL A 21 -1.52 0.16 12.32
N ARG A 22 -2.32 -0.32 13.29
CA ARG A 22 -2.11 -1.64 13.87
C ARG A 22 -2.30 -2.73 12.79
N PRO A 23 -1.26 -3.54 12.52
CA PRO A 23 -1.37 -4.61 11.54
C PRO A 23 -2.27 -5.73 12.06
N VAL A 24 -3.00 -6.36 11.14
CA VAL A 24 -3.78 -7.55 11.44
C VAL A 24 -2.81 -8.68 11.79
N ALA A 25 -3.01 -9.27 12.97
CA ALA A 25 -2.14 -10.32 13.50
C ALA A 25 -2.00 -11.49 12.50
N ALA A 26 -0.82 -12.11 12.48
CA ALA A 26 -0.45 -13.27 11.66
C ALA A 26 -0.33 -13.07 10.13
N HIS A 27 -0.59 -11.88 9.56
CA HIS A 27 -0.33 -11.66 8.13
C HIS A 27 1.18 -11.52 7.88
N ARG A 28 1.76 -12.50 7.19
CA ARG A 28 3.19 -12.62 6.89
C ARG A 28 3.41 -13.24 5.51
N PRO A 29 4.54 -12.94 4.85
CA PRO A 29 5.59 -12.00 5.26
C PRO A 29 5.20 -10.52 5.16
N TRP A 30 4.18 -10.16 4.37
CA TRP A 30 3.80 -8.75 4.16
C TRP A 30 2.71 -8.28 5.12
N PRO A 31 2.89 -7.14 5.81
CA PRO A 31 1.92 -6.62 6.75
C PRO A 31 0.62 -6.24 6.03
N ARG A 32 -0.50 -6.63 6.65
CA ARG A 32 -1.84 -6.15 6.28
C ARG A 32 -2.35 -5.23 7.37
N VAL A 33 -2.86 -4.06 7.00
CA VAL A 33 -3.37 -3.03 7.93
C VAL A 33 -4.79 -2.63 7.55
N GLU A 34 -5.68 -2.51 8.53
CA GLU A 34 -7.03 -1.94 8.31
C GLU A 34 -6.93 -0.42 8.36
N VAL A 35 -7.33 0.26 7.28
CA VAL A 35 -7.20 1.70 7.12
C VAL A 35 -8.57 2.35 6.95
N GLU A 36 -8.66 3.61 7.37
CA GLU A 36 -9.83 4.46 7.09
C GLU A 36 -9.75 5.09 5.69
N ALA A 37 -10.85 5.67 5.24
CA ALA A 37 -11.00 6.24 3.90
C ALA A 37 -9.95 7.32 3.56
N GLU A 38 -9.48 8.08 4.54
CA GLU A 38 -8.47 9.12 4.36
C GLU A 38 -7.12 8.53 3.96
N LEU A 39 -6.60 7.57 4.72
CA LEU A 39 -5.34 6.90 4.40
C LEU A 39 -5.46 6.07 3.12
N TRP A 40 -6.62 5.45 2.87
CA TRP A 40 -6.89 4.78 1.59
C TRP A 40 -6.75 5.74 0.39
N ALA A 41 -7.34 6.94 0.50
CA ALA A 41 -7.23 7.96 -0.53
C ALA A 41 -5.80 8.49 -0.68
N ALA A 42 -5.06 8.67 0.41
CA ALA A 42 -3.65 9.07 0.38
C ALA A 42 -2.77 8.03 -0.32
N LEU A 43 -3.00 6.75 -0.09
CA LEU A 43 -2.31 5.67 -0.80
C LEU A 43 -2.64 5.65 -2.30
N ALA A 44 -3.92 5.85 -2.66
CA ALA A 44 -4.33 5.97 -4.06
C ALA A 44 -3.70 7.20 -4.75
N GLN A 45 -3.54 8.32 -4.04
CA GLN A 45 -2.87 9.51 -4.56
C GLN A 45 -1.37 9.23 -4.83
N ARG A 46 -0.69 8.56 -3.90
CA ARG A 46 0.71 8.14 -4.06
C ARG A 46 0.89 7.14 -5.21
N LEU A 47 -0.11 6.29 -5.46
CA LEU A 47 -0.17 5.43 -6.63
C LEU A 47 -0.27 6.24 -7.93
N ALA A 48 -1.18 7.21 -8.00
CA ALA A 48 -1.32 8.09 -9.16
C ALA A 48 -0.06 8.93 -9.46
N GLU A 49 0.68 9.30 -8.41
CA GLU A 49 1.95 10.04 -8.51
C GLU A 49 3.15 9.14 -8.85
N GLY A 50 2.95 7.83 -8.97
CA GLY A 50 4.01 6.85 -9.27
C GLY A 50 4.97 6.57 -8.10
N ALA A 51 4.68 7.10 -6.90
CA ALA A 51 5.48 6.81 -5.70
C ALA A 51 5.24 5.39 -5.18
N LEU A 52 4.09 4.80 -5.50
CA LEU A 52 3.73 3.41 -5.23
C LEU A 52 3.31 2.73 -6.53
N SER A 53 3.45 1.41 -6.60
CA SER A 53 2.89 0.59 -7.67
C SER A 53 1.83 -0.36 -7.09
N LEU A 54 0.73 -0.53 -7.83
CA LEU A 54 -0.36 -1.43 -7.45
C LEU A 54 0.01 -2.87 -7.85
N LEU A 55 0.15 -3.74 -6.85
CA LEU A 55 0.36 -5.17 -7.07
C LEU A 55 -0.96 -5.93 -7.23
N GLY A 56 -2.03 -5.46 -6.59
CA GLY A 56 -3.35 -6.08 -6.68
C GLY A 56 -4.42 -5.31 -5.93
N LEU A 57 -5.65 -5.41 -6.43
CA LEU A 57 -6.87 -4.88 -5.81
C LEU A 57 -7.92 -5.98 -5.81
N TRP A 58 -8.42 -6.40 -4.64
CA TRP A 58 -9.41 -7.47 -4.53
C TRP A 58 -10.37 -7.25 -3.37
N GLY A 59 -11.56 -7.85 -3.47
CA GLY A 59 -12.55 -7.88 -2.41
C GLY A 59 -12.53 -9.20 -1.63
N ASP A 60 -12.85 -9.14 -0.34
CA ASP A 60 -13.07 -10.28 0.55
C ASP A 60 -14.25 -9.95 1.48
N GLY A 61 -15.43 -10.51 1.20
CA GLY A 61 -16.65 -10.21 1.95
C GLY A 61 -16.99 -8.71 1.96
N ASP A 62 -16.97 -8.10 3.14
CA ASP A 62 -17.24 -6.68 3.38
C ASP A 62 -15.98 -5.79 3.27
N ARG A 63 -14.89 -6.29 2.68
CA ARG A 63 -13.59 -5.61 2.64
C ARG A 63 -13.02 -5.53 1.24
N VAL A 64 -12.21 -4.50 1.02
CA VAL A 64 -11.38 -4.36 -0.17
C VAL A 64 -9.94 -4.14 0.25
N HIS A 65 -9.03 -4.80 -0.47
CA HIS A 65 -7.61 -4.82 -0.20
C HIS A 65 -6.85 -4.19 -1.36
N MET A 66 -5.85 -3.39 -1.03
CA MET A 66 -4.91 -2.77 -1.96
C MET A 66 -3.50 -3.21 -1.58
N ALA A 67 -2.90 -4.09 -2.39
CA ALA A 67 -1.49 -4.46 -2.25
C ALA A 67 -0.62 -3.46 -3.02
N LEU A 68 0.36 -2.90 -2.32
CA LEU A 68 1.23 -1.85 -2.83
C LEU A 68 2.69 -2.25 -2.66
N ILE A 69 3.53 -1.76 -3.57
CA ILE A 69 4.98 -1.81 -3.46
C ILE A 69 5.56 -0.41 -3.66
N ASP A 70 6.57 -0.05 -2.86
CA ASP A 70 7.35 1.16 -3.10
C ASP A 70 8.63 0.90 -3.90
N ALA A 71 9.32 1.97 -4.30
CA ALA A 71 10.55 1.87 -5.08
C ALA A 71 11.70 1.17 -4.32
N ALA A 72 11.62 1.05 -3.00
CA ALA A 72 12.57 0.30 -2.18
C ALA A 72 12.23 -1.20 -2.11
N GLY A 73 11.13 -1.63 -2.71
CA GLY A 73 10.67 -3.03 -2.69
C GLY A 73 9.86 -3.41 -1.44
N SER A 74 9.47 -2.43 -0.62
CA SER A 74 8.62 -2.68 0.55
C SER A 74 7.20 -2.97 0.09
N ILE A 75 6.65 -4.09 0.51
CA ILE A 75 5.28 -4.51 0.18
C ILE A 75 4.39 -4.41 1.41
N GLY A 76 3.18 -3.90 1.22
CA GLY A 76 2.16 -3.80 2.26
C GLY A 76 0.75 -3.89 1.68
N VAL A 77 -0.19 -4.35 2.50
CA VAL A 77 -1.61 -4.49 2.10
C VAL A 77 -2.48 -3.57 2.96
N ALA A 78 -3.06 -2.55 2.35
CA ALA A 78 -4.08 -1.72 2.99
C ALA A 78 -5.45 -2.37 2.80
N THR A 79 -6.27 -2.39 3.84
CA THR A 79 -7.62 -2.97 3.82
C THR A 79 -8.63 -1.94 4.28
N ILE A 80 -9.66 -1.67 3.49
CA ILE A 80 -10.78 -0.83 3.90
C ILE A 80 -12.03 -1.68 4.05
N ARG A 81 -12.90 -1.34 5.03
CA ARG A 81 -14.24 -1.92 5.09
C ARG A 81 -15.18 -1.16 4.16
N CYS A 82 -15.98 -1.91 3.41
CA CYS A 82 -17.01 -1.39 2.55
C CYS A 82 -18.20 -0.91 3.39
N ARG A 83 -18.34 0.40 3.57
CA ARG A 83 -19.57 0.96 4.11
C ARG A 83 -20.61 1.01 2.99
N ASP A 84 -21.79 0.46 3.25
CA ASP A 84 -22.90 0.40 2.30
C ASP A 84 -22.56 -0.29 0.96
N GLY A 85 -21.63 -1.26 1.00
CA GLY A 85 -21.18 -1.98 -0.19
C GLY A 85 -20.32 -1.14 -1.15
N ARG A 86 -19.81 0.01 -0.69
CA ARG A 86 -19.00 0.93 -1.50
C ARG A 86 -17.62 1.13 -0.88
N PHE A 87 -16.64 1.41 -1.72
CA PHE A 87 -15.29 1.81 -1.32
C PHE A 87 -14.78 2.94 -2.25
N PRO A 88 -13.85 3.80 -1.79
CA PRO A 88 -13.30 4.87 -2.62
C PRO A 88 -12.45 4.31 -3.77
N SER A 89 -12.65 4.79 -4.99
CA SER A 89 -11.84 4.39 -6.16
C SER A 89 -10.36 4.71 -5.99
N VAL A 90 -9.51 3.84 -6.54
CA VAL A 90 -8.04 3.99 -6.60
C VAL A 90 -7.52 4.40 -7.98
N GLY A 91 -8.36 4.36 -9.02
CA GLY A 91 -8.01 4.80 -10.38
C GLY A 91 -8.37 6.27 -10.56
N ARG A 92 -7.52 7.15 -10.05
CA ARG A 92 -7.65 8.61 -10.19
C ARG A 92 -6.79 9.13 -11.33
#